data_AF-A0A930E5W5-F1
#
_entry.id   AF-A0A930E5W5-F1
#
_cell.length_a   1.000
_cell.length_b   1.000
_cell.length_c   1.000
_cell.angle_alpha   90.00
_cell.angle_beta   90.00
_cell.angle_gamma   90.00
#
_symmetry.space_group_name_H-M   'P 1'
#
loop_
_entity.id
_entity.type
_entity.pdbx_description
1 polymer ?
#
loop_
_entity_poly.entity_id
_entity_poly.type
_entity_poly.pdbx_seq_one_letter_code
_entity_poly.pdbx_strand_id
1 'polypeptide(L)'
;MDREITGIMVYYNFVCKRKLWYFYNGITMEHTNEDVSIGKSIDEEFYSGEEKHINVKNIINIDYIKDKNIIHEVKKSKVMEEASIEQIKYYLWILHNEGVKDITGVLDYPLLRKSKKIKLKLEDFEKIPKILEEIRTLVESEKPPEFKKIKLCKNCAYCDICLI
;
A
#
# COMPACT_ATOMS: atom_id res chain seq x y z
N MET A 1 -7.55 -7.21 20.36
CA MET A 1 -8.32 -6.83 19.14
C MET A 1 -7.35 -6.96 18.00
N ASP A 2 -7.40 -8.06 17.26
CA ASP A 2 -6.60 -8.20 16.05
C ASP A 2 -7.03 -7.12 15.07
N ARG A 3 -6.10 -6.22 14.72
CA ARG A 3 -6.36 -5.25 13.65
C ARG A 3 -6.23 -5.99 12.33
N GLU A 4 -7.22 -5.82 11.47
CA GLU A 4 -7.15 -6.30 10.09
C GLU A 4 -5.96 -5.68 9.37
N ILE A 5 -5.24 -6.48 8.58
CA ILE A 5 -4.14 -6.00 7.77
C ILE A 5 -4.72 -5.16 6.64
N THR A 6 -4.18 -3.97 6.40
CA THR A 6 -4.65 -3.07 5.35
C THR A 6 -3.73 -3.11 4.13
N GLY A 7 -4.17 -2.58 2.98
CA GLY A 7 -3.32 -2.47 1.81
C GLY A 7 -2.04 -1.66 2.05
N ILE A 8 -2.12 -0.60 2.85
CA ILE A 8 -0.95 0.20 3.20
C ILE A 8 0.05 -0.58 4.06
N MET A 9 -0.43 -1.51 4.90
CA MET A 9 0.45 -2.40 5.66
C MET A 9 1.18 -3.38 4.75
N VAL A 10 0.48 -3.95 3.75
CA VAL A 10 1.12 -4.77 2.71
C VAL A 10 2.17 -3.95 1.96
N TYR A 11 1.83 -2.75 1.52
CA TYR A 11 2.77 -1.83 0.87
C TYR A 11 4.00 -1.56 1.74
N TYR A 12 3.82 -1.27 3.03
CA TYR A 12 4.93 -1.02 3.97
C TYR A 12 5.79 -2.25 4.24
N ASN A 13 5.23 -3.47 4.23
CA ASN A 13 6.03 -4.69 4.35
C ASN A 13 7.13 -4.78 3.28
N PHE A 14 6.79 -4.39 2.04
CA PHE A 14 7.73 -4.36 0.91
C PHE A 14 8.58 -3.09 0.83
N VAL A 15 8.19 -2.00 1.50
CA VAL A 15 8.96 -0.75 1.54
C VAL A 15 9.99 -0.78 2.67
N CYS A 16 9.53 -0.98 3.90
CA CYS A 16 10.34 -0.97 5.10
C CYS A 16 9.55 -1.57 6.25
N LYS A 17 9.98 -2.76 6.70
CA LYS A 17 9.43 -3.47 7.84
C LYS A 17 9.41 -2.64 9.15
N ARG A 18 10.45 -1.83 9.38
CA ARG A 18 10.49 -0.94 10.55
C ARG A 18 9.41 0.14 10.48
N LYS A 19 9.17 0.70 9.29
CA LYS A 19 8.08 1.65 9.03
C LYS A 19 6.71 1.02 9.28
N LEU A 20 6.50 -0.21 8.81
CA LEU A 20 5.30 -0.99 9.07
C LEU A 20 5.03 -1.13 10.58
N TRP A 21 6.07 -1.49 11.35
CA TRP A 21 5.95 -1.62 12.80
C TRP A 21 5.51 -0.30 13.46
N TYR A 22 6.13 0.83 13.10
CA TYR A 22 5.74 2.14 13.63
C TYR A 22 4.30 2.51 13.30
N PHE A 23 3.93 2.34 12.03
CA PHE A 23 2.57 2.62 11.56
C PHE A 23 1.53 1.81 12.33
N TYR A 24 1.75 0.50 12.50
CA TYR A 24 0.85 -0.37 13.24
C TYR A 24 0.74 0.04 14.71
N ASN A 25 1.85 0.38 15.35
CA ASN A 25 1.90 0.80 16.75
C ASN A 25 1.45 2.26 16.97
N GLY A 26 0.85 2.91 15.96
CA GLY A 26 0.26 4.25 16.07
C GLY A 26 1.28 5.38 16.17
N ILE A 27 2.54 5.12 15.85
CA ILE A 27 3.59 6.14 15.79
C ILE A 27 3.48 6.79 14.41
N THR A 28 3.07 8.05 14.35
CA THR A 28 2.85 8.78 13.09
C THR A 28 3.79 9.96 12.95
N MET A 29 4.60 9.97 11.88
CA MET A 29 5.50 11.09 11.53
C MET A 29 5.09 11.75 10.19
N GLU A 30 4.00 11.30 9.58
CA GLU A 30 3.64 11.65 8.20
C GLU A 30 3.22 13.12 8.03
N HIS A 31 2.79 13.78 9.10
CA HIS A 31 2.40 15.20 9.10
C HIS A 31 3.58 16.16 8.94
N THR A 32 4.82 15.71 9.19
CA THR A 32 6.03 16.54 9.11
C THR A 32 6.78 16.36 7.79
N ASN A 33 6.28 15.52 6.87
CA ASN A 33 6.99 15.17 5.65
C ASN A 33 6.37 15.85 4.42
N GLU A 34 7.15 16.73 3.78
CA GLU A 34 6.71 17.50 2.60
C GLU A 34 6.32 16.61 1.41
N ASP A 35 7.04 15.51 1.15
CA ASP A 35 6.71 14.60 0.04
C ASP A 35 5.35 13.92 0.25
N VAL A 36 4.98 13.62 1.50
CA VAL A 36 3.67 13.08 1.87
C VAL A 36 2.57 14.14 1.70
N SER A 37 2.84 15.38 2.08
CA SER A 37 1.91 16.50 1.91
C SER A 37 1.65 16.80 0.43
N ILE A 38 2.70 16.86 -0.40
CA ILE A 38 2.57 16.95 -1.87
C ILE A 38 1.81 15.73 -2.38
N GLY A 39 1.99 14.55 -1.76
CA GLY A 39 1.19 13.33 -1.95
C GLY A 39 -0.29 13.64 -2.03
N LYS A 40 -0.81 14.11 -0.90
CA LYS A 40 -2.21 14.44 -0.69
C LYS A 40 -2.72 15.53 -1.63
N SER A 41 -1.93 16.58 -1.88
CA SER A 41 -2.38 17.67 -2.77
C SER A 41 -2.53 17.24 -4.23
N ILE A 42 -1.67 16.33 -4.73
CA ILE A 42 -1.82 15.76 -6.08
C ILE A 42 -3.06 14.85 -6.13
N ASP A 43 -3.30 14.09 -5.07
CA ASP A 43 -4.52 13.28 -4.94
C ASP A 43 -5.77 14.18 -4.88
N GLU A 44 -5.71 15.40 -4.36
CA GLU A 44 -6.85 16.33 -4.38
C GLU A 44 -7.06 16.99 -5.77
N GLU A 45 -5.98 17.36 -6.47
CA GLU A 45 -6.04 18.13 -7.73
C GLU A 45 -6.40 17.27 -8.96
N PHE A 46 -5.93 16.02 -9.03
CA PHE A 46 -6.21 15.13 -10.17
C PHE A 46 -7.57 14.40 -10.06
N TYR A 47 -8.22 14.40 -8.89
CA TYR A 47 -9.28 13.44 -8.55
C TYR A 47 -10.66 14.05 -8.21
N SER A 48 -11.08 15.17 -8.82
CA SER A 48 -12.40 15.81 -8.58
C SER A 48 -13.62 15.17 -9.29
N GLY A 49 -13.94 13.89 -9.06
CA GLY A 49 -15.11 13.21 -9.68
C GLY A 49 -15.78 12.16 -8.78
N GLU A 50 -17.06 11.85 -9.03
CA GLU A 50 -17.97 11.15 -8.08
C GLU A 50 -17.70 9.66 -7.82
N GLU A 51 -16.81 8.98 -8.58
CA GLU A 51 -16.49 7.54 -8.40
C GLU A 51 -15.04 7.30 -7.90
N LYS A 52 -14.60 8.07 -6.89
CA LYS A 52 -13.20 8.10 -6.43
C LYS A 52 -13.08 7.83 -4.93
N HIS A 53 -11.98 7.21 -4.52
CA HIS A 53 -11.66 6.77 -3.15
C HIS A 53 -12.66 5.77 -2.55
N ILE A 54 -12.64 4.55 -3.09
CA ILE A 54 -13.48 3.45 -2.60
C ILE A 54 -12.78 2.80 -1.40
N ASN A 55 -13.41 2.95 -0.24
CA ASN A 55 -13.02 2.26 0.99
C ASN A 55 -13.89 1.01 1.18
N VAL A 56 -13.26 -0.16 1.25
CA VAL A 56 -13.93 -1.41 1.61
C VAL A 56 -13.43 -1.86 2.98
N LYS A 57 -14.33 -1.82 3.98
CA LYS A 57 -14.10 -2.27 5.36
C LYS A 57 -12.86 -1.63 6.03
N ASN A 58 -12.41 -0.45 5.60
CA ASN A 58 -11.14 0.18 6.00
C ASN A 58 -9.86 -0.63 5.69
N ILE A 59 -9.98 -1.70 4.91
CA ILE A 59 -8.88 -2.61 4.55
C ILE A 59 -8.33 -2.26 3.16
N ILE A 60 -9.26 -2.01 2.24
CA ILE A 60 -8.98 -1.64 0.86
C ILE A 60 -9.29 -0.16 0.70
N ASN A 61 -8.31 0.61 0.25
CA ASN A 61 -8.51 1.97 -0.24
C ASN A 61 -8.01 1.99 -1.69
N ILE A 62 -8.94 2.09 -2.63
CA ILE A 62 -8.69 2.15 -4.08
C ILE A 62 -8.98 3.57 -4.55
N ASP A 63 -8.13 4.11 -5.42
CA ASP A 63 -8.29 5.48 -5.92
C ASP A 63 -9.54 5.64 -6.79
N TYR A 64 -9.82 4.69 -7.70
CA TYR A 64 -11.08 4.65 -8.44
C TYR A 64 -11.34 3.28 -9.10
N ILE A 65 -12.60 3.03 -9.47
CA ILE A 65 -12.99 1.90 -10.33
C ILE A 65 -13.32 2.42 -11.72
N LYS A 66 -12.92 1.68 -12.75
CA LYS A 66 -13.32 1.90 -14.13
C LYS A 66 -13.85 0.60 -14.72
N ASP A 67 -14.81 0.71 -15.63
CA ASP A 67 -15.34 -0.42 -16.41
C ASP A 67 -15.81 -1.62 -15.54
N LYS A 68 -16.49 -1.32 -14.41
CA LYS A 68 -17.07 -2.23 -13.37
C LYS A 68 -16.10 -3.21 -12.68
N ASN A 69 -15.07 -3.70 -13.35
CA ASN A 69 -14.19 -4.78 -12.91
C ASN A 69 -12.70 -4.39 -12.93
N ILE A 70 -12.38 -3.10 -13.07
CA ILE A 70 -10.99 -2.63 -13.07
C ILE A 70 -10.78 -1.66 -11.92
N ILE A 71 -9.92 -2.05 -10.96
CA ILE A 71 -9.49 -1.17 -9.89
C ILE A 71 -8.22 -0.44 -10.31
N HIS A 72 -8.13 0.84 -10.00
CA HIS A 72 -6.98 1.66 -10.31
C HIS A 72 -6.32 2.17 -9.03
N GLU A 73 -5.00 1.99 -8.95
CA GLU A 73 -4.12 2.53 -7.91
C GLU A 73 -3.09 3.42 -8.59
N VAL A 74 -2.89 4.62 -8.07
CA VAL A 74 -2.09 5.66 -8.67
C VAL A 74 -0.85 5.87 -7.83
N LYS A 75 0.32 5.89 -8.47
CA LYS A 75 1.58 6.24 -7.82
C LYS A 75 2.32 7.31 -8.61
N LYS A 76 2.97 8.22 -7.90
CA LYS A 76 3.77 9.30 -8.50
C LYS A 76 5.01 8.79 -9.23
N SER A 77 5.61 7.70 -8.76
CA SER A 77 6.86 7.17 -9.30
C SER A 77 6.93 5.64 -9.22
N LYS A 78 7.82 5.06 -10.01
CA LYS A 78 8.09 3.61 -10.06
C LYS A 78 9.07 3.12 -8.98
N VAL A 79 9.53 4.00 -8.08
CA VAL A 79 10.57 3.66 -7.09
C VAL A 79 10.17 2.45 -6.24
N MET A 80 8.87 2.33 -5.91
CA MET A 80 8.29 1.22 -5.14
C MET A 80 7.26 0.43 -5.97
N GLU A 81 7.58 0.14 -7.23
CA GLU A 81 6.66 -0.58 -8.14
C GLU A 81 6.30 -1.97 -7.57
N GLU A 82 7.26 -2.72 -7.01
CA GLU A 82 7.00 -4.04 -6.44
C GLU A 82 6.02 -3.98 -5.25
N ALA A 83 6.25 -3.07 -4.30
CA ALA A 83 5.34 -2.87 -3.17
C ALA A 83 3.92 -2.49 -3.63
N SER A 84 3.82 -1.67 -4.69
CA SER A 84 2.54 -1.27 -5.26
C SER A 84 1.83 -2.45 -5.94
N ILE A 85 2.57 -3.32 -6.64
CA ILE A 85 2.02 -4.53 -7.26
C ILE A 85 1.47 -5.46 -6.18
N GLU A 86 2.21 -5.70 -5.11
CA GLU A 86 1.79 -6.62 -4.04
C GLU A 86 0.60 -6.05 -3.24
N GLN A 87 0.53 -4.73 -3.04
CA GLN A 87 -0.65 -4.04 -2.51
C GLN A 87 -1.89 -4.29 -3.39
N ILE A 88 -1.78 -4.09 -4.70
CA ILE A 88 -2.90 -4.30 -5.63
C ILE A 88 -3.31 -5.77 -5.67
N LYS A 89 -2.36 -6.71 -5.70
CA LYS A 89 -2.66 -8.14 -5.62
C LYS A 89 -3.43 -8.48 -4.34
N TYR A 90 -3.06 -7.89 -3.21
CA TYR A 90 -3.80 -8.07 -1.98
C TYR A 90 -5.26 -7.57 -2.10
N TYR A 91 -5.49 -6.41 -2.71
CA TYR A 91 -6.85 -5.92 -2.99
C TYR A 91 -7.65 -6.88 -3.87
N LEU A 92 -7.05 -7.35 -4.97
CA LEU A 92 -7.69 -8.31 -5.86
C LEU A 92 -8.02 -9.61 -5.14
N TRP A 93 -7.15 -10.07 -4.24
CA TRP A 93 -7.34 -11.31 -3.47
C TRP A 93 -8.49 -11.20 -2.47
N ILE A 94 -8.62 -10.07 -1.77
CA ILE A 94 -9.78 -9.84 -0.90
C ILE A 94 -11.06 -9.82 -1.72
N LEU A 95 -11.09 -9.04 -2.80
CA LEU A 95 -12.29 -8.91 -3.65
C LEU A 95 -12.69 -10.26 -4.26
N HIS A 96 -11.71 -11.08 -4.65
CA HIS A 96 -11.95 -12.44 -5.10
C HIS A 96 -12.61 -13.30 -4.02
N ASN A 97 -12.12 -13.25 -2.78
CA ASN A 97 -12.66 -14.01 -1.66
C ASN A 97 -14.06 -13.54 -1.23
N GLU A 98 -14.39 -12.28 -1.46
CA GLU A 98 -15.75 -11.73 -1.27
C GLU A 98 -16.69 -12.06 -2.45
N GLY A 99 -16.22 -12.82 -3.45
CA GLY A 99 -17.02 -13.32 -4.57
C GLY A 99 -17.00 -12.46 -5.83
N VAL A 100 -16.19 -11.38 -5.88
CA VAL A 100 -16.02 -10.55 -7.08
C VAL A 100 -15.08 -11.27 -8.05
N LYS A 101 -15.65 -11.82 -9.13
CA LYS A 101 -14.91 -12.52 -10.18
C LYS A 101 -14.46 -11.57 -11.29
N ASP A 102 -13.45 -12.00 -12.04
CA ASP A 102 -12.93 -11.32 -13.24
C ASP A 102 -12.45 -9.87 -13.01
N ILE A 103 -11.98 -9.58 -11.79
CA ILE A 103 -11.42 -8.28 -11.44
C ILE A 103 -9.95 -8.15 -11.84
N THR A 104 -9.57 -6.99 -12.35
CA THR A 104 -8.20 -6.65 -12.77
C THR A 104 -7.74 -5.38 -12.06
N GLY A 105 -6.47 -5.34 -11.66
CA GLY A 105 -5.85 -4.13 -11.10
C GLY A 105 -5.05 -3.39 -12.16
N VAL A 106 -5.00 -2.07 -12.04
CA VAL A 106 -4.14 -1.21 -12.86
C VAL A 106 -3.35 -0.30 -11.94
N LEU A 107 -2.03 -0.32 -12.12
CA LEU A 107 -1.12 0.61 -11.47
C LEU A 107 -0.79 1.74 -12.44
N ASP A 108 -1.27 2.94 -12.14
CA ASP A 108 -1.09 4.14 -12.95
C ASP A 108 0.06 5.00 -12.46
N TYR A 109 0.85 5.50 -13.40
CA TYR A 109 1.90 6.50 -13.18
C TYR A 109 1.63 7.73 -14.06
N PRO A 110 0.77 8.66 -13.62
CA PRO A 110 0.33 9.80 -14.43
C PRO A 110 1.50 10.63 -14.98
N LEU A 111 2.47 10.94 -14.12
CA LEU A 111 3.67 11.73 -14.47
C LEU A 111 4.55 11.04 -15.53
N LEU A 112 4.50 9.71 -15.60
CA LEU A 112 5.25 8.92 -16.58
C LEU A 112 4.40 8.52 -17.79
N ARG A 113 3.10 8.85 -17.80
CA ARG A 113 2.11 8.41 -18.79
C ARG A 113 2.18 6.89 -19.04
N LYS A 114 2.31 6.11 -17.96
CA LYS A 114 2.43 4.65 -18.01
C LYS A 114 1.43 4.02 -17.07
N SER A 115 0.86 2.89 -17.50
CA SER A 115 -0.01 2.05 -16.69
C SER A 115 0.43 0.60 -16.77
N LYS A 116 0.26 -0.16 -15.70
CA LYS A 116 0.60 -1.58 -15.64
C LYS A 116 -0.60 -2.39 -15.16
N LYS A 117 -1.07 -3.31 -16.01
CA LYS A 117 -2.13 -4.25 -15.66
C LYS A 117 -1.58 -5.34 -14.73
N ILE A 118 -2.34 -5.65 -13.69
CA ILE A 118 -2.02 -6.62 -12.65
C ILE A 118 -3.22 -7.56 -12.50
N LYS A 119 -2.94 -8.86 -12.47
CA LYS A 119 -3.91 -9.91 -12.23
C LYS A 119 -3.35 -10.87 -11.20
N LEU A 120 -4.24 -11.51 -10.46
CA LEU A 120 -3.87 -12.64 -9.62
C LEU A 120 -3.44 -13.82 -10.49
N LYS A 121 -2.36 -14.46 -10.09
CA LYS A 121 -1.93 -15.76 -10.58
C LYS A 121 -2.19 -16.81 -9.50
N LEU A 122 -2.12 -18.08 -9.88
CA LEU A 122 -2.28 -19.21 -8.94
C LEU A 122 -1.28 -19.12 -7.77
N GLU A 123 -0.04 -18.74 -8.04
CA GLU A 123 1.00 -18.55 -7.02
C GLU A 123 0.65 -17.48 -5.96
N ASP A 124 -0.15 -16.47 -6.32
CA ASP A 124 -0.50 -15.38 -5.41
C ASP A 124 -1.45 -15.84 -4.29
N PHE A 125 -2.27 -16.86 -4.55
CA PHE A 125 -3.19 -17.42 -3.54
C PHE A 125 -2.46 -18.14 -2.39
N GLU A 126 -1.25 -18.64 -2.64
CA GLU A 126 -0.39 -19.20 -1.59
C GLU A 126 0.56 -18.15 -0.99
N LYS A 127 0.99 -17.17 -1.79
CA LYS A 127 1.93 -16.14 -1.37
C LYS A 127 1.29 -15.13 -0.41
N ILE A 128 0.09 -14.65 -0.72
CA ILE A 128 -0.58 -13.59 0.04
C ILE A 128 -0.81 -14.02 1.50
N PRO A 129 -1.37 -15.20 1.82
CA PRO A 129 -1.51 -15.63 3.22
C PRO A 129 -0.19 -15.65 4.00
N LYS A 130 0.92 -16.03 3.37
CA LYS A 130 2.26 -16.02 4.00
C LYS A 130 2.73 -14.59 4.30
N ILE A 131 2.49 -13.65 3.39
CA ILE A 131 2.78 -12.23 3.61
C ILE A 131 1.95 -11.70 4.79
N LEU A 132 0.67 -12.07 4.87
CA LEU A 132 -0.19 -11.63 5.97
C LEU A 132 0.31 -12.16 7.31
N GLU A 133 0.72 -13.43 7.38
CA GLU A 133 1.28 -14.01 8.60
C GLU A 133 2.61 -13.35 9.00
N GLU A 134 3.48 -13.07 8.04
CA GLU A 134 4.71 -12.30 8.25
C GLU A 134 4.42 -10.92 8.84
N ILE A 135 3.41 -10.22 8.30
CA ILE A 135 3.00 -8.91 8.80
C ILE A 135 2.50 -9.02 10.24
N ARG A 136 1.62 -9.98 10.56
CA ARG A 136 1.10 -10.19 11.94
C ARG A 136 2.24 -10.39 12.93
N THR A 137 3.11 -11.35 12.64
CA THR A 137 4.28 -11.66 13.47
C THR A 137 5.17 -10.44 13.66
N LEU A 138 5.38 -9.67 12.59
CA LEU A 138 6.24 -8.49 12.64
C LEU A 138 5.66 -7.40 13.53
N VAL A 139 4.39 -7.05 13.35
CA VAL A 139 3.80 -5.89 14.02
C VAL A 139 3.50 -6.14 15.50
N GLU A 140 3.34 -7.41 15.88
CA GLU A 140 3.15 -7.86 17.27
C GLU A 140 4.47 -8.02 18.05
N SER A 141 5.61 -7.90 17.38
CA SER A 141 6.91 -7.94 18.06
C SER A 141 7.04 -6.77 19.05
N GLU A 142 7.65 -7.03 20.21
CA GLU A 142 7.82 -6.04 21.29
C GLU A 142 8.62 -4.81 20.82
N LYS A 143 9.54 -5.00 19.86
CA LYS A 143 10.45 -3.96 19.38
C LYS A 143 10.45 -3.93 17.85
N PRO A 144 10.62 -2.73 17.25
CA PRO A 144 10.77 -2.62 15.82
C PRO A 144 12.00 -3.39 15.30
N PRO A 145 11.97 -3.91 14.06
CA PRO A 145 13.14 -4.48 13.40
C PRO A 145 14.35 -3.54 13.47
N GLU A 146 15.56 -4.11 13.58
CA GLU A 146 16.80 -3.34 13.64
C GLU A 146 16.92 -2.32 12.51
N PHE A 147 17.41 -1.12 12.85
CA PHE A 147 17.58 -0.07 11.85
C PHE A 147 18.67 -0.44 10.86
N LYS A 148 18.33 -0.39 9.58
CA LYS A 148 19.26 -0.51 8.45
C LYS A 148 18.99 0.63 7.49
N LYS A 149 20.00 1.47 7.26
CA LYS A 149 19.87 2.60 6.34
C LYS A 149 19.71 2.09 4.92
N ILE A 150 18.56 2.40 4.31
CA ILE A 150 18.25 2.10 2.91
C ILE A 150 18.13 3.39 2.11
N LYS A 151 18.16 3.30 0.78
CA LYS A 151 18.07 4.47 -0.12
C LYS A 151 16.83 5.34 0.15
N LEU A 152 15.72 4.68 0.52
CA LEU A 152 14.43 5.33 0.81
C LEU A 152 14.43 6.15 2.11
N CYS A 153 15.40 5.95 3.01
CA CYS A 153 15.46 6.69 4.27
C CYS A 153 15.57 8.20 4.06
N LYS A 154 16.19 8.66 2.95
CA LYS A 154 16.40 10.08 2.66
C LYS A 154 15.12 10.91 2.68
N ASN A 155 14.00 10.33 2.25
CA ASN A 155 12.71 10.99 2.16
C ASN A 155 11.68 10.34 3.10
N CYS A 156 12.11 9.46 4.01
CA CYS A 156 11.22 8.73 4.89
C CYS A 156 10.84 9.61 6.09
N ALA A 157 9.54 9.81 6.31
CA ALA A 157 9.00 10.53 7.46
C ALA A 157 9.50 9.97 8.82
N TYR A 158 9.85 8.69 8.88
CA TYR A 158 10.30 8.02 10.09
C TYR A 158 11.82 8.04 10.27
N CYS A 159 12.59 8.71 9.40
CA CYS A 159 14.05 8.64 9.44
C CYS A 159 14.60 9.16 10.78
N ASP A 160 14.06 10.25 11.32
CA ASP A 160 14.57 10.85 12.54
C ASP A 160 14.40 9.92 13.76
N ILE A 161 13.23 9.31 13.91
CA ILE A 161 12.97 8.34 15.00
C ILE A 161 13.73 7.02 14.80
N CYS A 162 14.15 6.70 13.58
CA CYS A 162 14.97 5.52 13.33
C CYS A 162 16.43 5.69 13.74
N LEU A 163 16.91 6.94 13.87
CA LEU A 163 18.31 7.27 14.18
C LEU A 163 18.57 7.47 15.69
N ILE A 164 17.52 7.45 16.50
CA ILE A 164 17.57 7.45 17.97
C ILE A 164 17.65 6.02 18.47
#